data_AF-A0A2D5UYW6-F1
#
_entry.id   AF-A0A2D5UYW6-F1
#
_cell.length_a   1.000
_cell.length_b   1.000
_cell.length_c   1.000
_cell.angle_alpha   90.00
_cell.angle_beta   90.00
_cell.angle_gamma   90.00
#
_symmetry.space_group_name_H-M   'P 1'
#
loop_
_entity.id
_entity.type
_entity.pdbx_description
1 polymer ?
#
loop_
_entity_poly.entity_id
_entity_poly.type
_entity_poly.pdbx_seq_one_letter_code
_entity_poly.pdbx_strand_id
1 'polypeptide(L)' 'MGENAWFVREKVLKMLRYAGVRYDQEKNKENNLEISTPDSKVKLFIIPTNEELEIAKECLTLKTT' A
#
# COMPACT_ATOMS: atom_id res chain seq x y z
N MET A 1 9.65 2.10 -1.35
CA MET A 1 9.46 2.94 -0.13
C MET A 1 8.13 2.71 0.56
N GLY A 2 7.01 2.77 -0.17
CA GLY A 2 5.66 2.56 0.41
C GLY A 2 5.46 1.22 1.10
N GLU A 3 6.11 0.16 0.61
CA GLU A 3 5.98 -1.22 1.14
C GLU A 3 6.72 -1.44 2.45
N ASN A 4 7.91 -0.85 2.62
CA ASN A 4 8.83 -1.20 3.70
C ASN A 4 8.92 -0.14 4.81
N ALA A 5 8.59 1.12 4.49
CA ALA A 5 8.77 2.24 5.41
C ALA A 5 7.49 2.53 6.22
N TRP A 6 7.17 1.65 7.17
CA TRP A 6 5.97 1.78 8.02
C TRP A 6 5.85 3.15 8.69
N PHE A 7 6.98 3.76 9.09
CA PHE A 7 7.02 5.07 9.74
C PHE A 7 6.64 6.21 8.80
N VAL A 8 6.92 6.07 7.49
CA VAL A 8 6.48 7.04 6.47
C VAL A 8 4.98 6.93 6.29
N ARG A 9 4.46 5.70 6.15
CA ARG A 9 3.01 5.46 6.05
C ARG A 9 2.29 6.05 7.26
N GLU A 10 2.79 5.83 8.47
CA GLU A 10 2.19 6.38 9.69
C GLU A 10 2.09 7.91 9.66
N LYS A 11 3.13 8.62 9.22
CA LYS A 11 3.10 10.10 9.10
C LYS A 11 2.01 10.56 8.12
N VAL A 12 1.90 9.91 6.97
CA VAL A 12 0.89 10.22 5.95
C VAL A 12 -0.52 9.90 6.46
N LEU A 13 -0.73 8.72 7.05
CA LEU A 13 -2.04 8.30 7.57
C LEU A 13 -2.54 9.19 8.71
N LYS A 14 -1.64 9.72 9.55
CA LYS A 14 -1.98 10.73 10.57
C LYS A 14 -2.53 12.01 9.94
N MET A 15 -1.95 12.47 8.82
CA MET A 15 -2.45 13.63 8.10
C MET A 15 -3.80 13.38 7.42
N LEU A 16 -4.09 12.14 7.02
CA LEU A 16 -5.34 11.78 6.33
C LEU A 16 -6.52 11.47 7.26
N ARG A 17 -6.36 11.61 8.58
CA ARG A 17 -7.44 11.34 9.56
C ARG A 17 -8.71 12.15 9.31
N TYR A 18 -8.59 13.38 8.81
CA TYR A 18 -9.75 14.22 8.47
C TYR A 18 -10.63 13.60 7.38
N ALA A 19 -10.07 12.77 6.50
CA ALA A 19 -10.78 12.06 5.45
C ALA A 19 -11.43 10.74 5.95
N GLY A 20 -11.39 10.46 7.25
CA GLY A 20 -11.97 9.26 7.84
C GLY A 20 -11.08 8.02 7.78
N VAL A 21 -9.78 8.20 7.53
CA VAL A 21 -8.79 7.13 7.54
C VAL A 21 -8.46 6.71 8.97
N ARG A 22 -8.56 5.40 9.25
CA ARG A 22 -8.15 4.77 10.51
C ARG A 22 -7.36 3.51 10.21
N TYR A 23 -6.27 3.30 10.94
CA TYR A 23 -5.33 2.21 10.69
C TYR A 23 -4.87 1.56 11.99
N ASP A 24 -4.56 0.28 11.91
CA ASP A 24 -3.99 -0.51 12.97
C ASP A 24 -2.46 -0.34 12.97
N GLN A 25 -1.91 0.11 14.10
CA GLN A 25 -0.49 0.43 14.20
C GLN A 25 0.40 -0.81 14.11
N GLU A 26 -0.03 -1.94 14.66
CA GLU A 26 0.76 -3.18 14.65
C GLU A 26 0.71 -3.80 13.26
N LYS A 27 -0.47 -3.88 12.65
CA LYS A 27 -0.58 -4.33 11.24
C LYS A 27 0.24 -3.47 10.29
N ASN A 28 0.31 -2.15 10.54
CA ASN A 28 1.17 -1.27 9.76
C ASN A 28 2.67 -1.55 9.98
N LYS A 29 3.13 -1.86 11.20
CA LYS A 29 4.53 -2.20 11.46
C LYS A 29 4.93 -3.55 10.87
N GLU A 30 4.02 -4.52 10.89
CA GLU A 30 4.21 -5.87 10.34
C GLU A 30 4.13 -5.94 8.81
N ASN A 31 3.77 -4.82 8.15
CA ASN A 31 3.51 -4.76 6.71
C ASN A 31 2.39 -5.73 6.26
N ASN A 32 1.34 -5.87 7.07
CA ASN A 32 0.19 -6.71 6.69
C ASN A 32 -0.52 -6.16 5.44
N LEU A 33 -1.10 -7.06 4.64
CA LEU A 33 -1.74 -6.72 3.37
C LEU A 33 -2.83 -5.65 3.54
N GLU A 34 -3.66 -5.78 4.58
CA GLU A 34 -4.65 -4.79 4.98
C GLU A 34 -4.33 -4.23 6.36
N ILE A 35 -4.28 -2.90 6.46
CA ILE A 35 -3.93 -2.20 7.71
C ILE A 35 -5.05 -1.28 8.21
N SER A 36 -6.17 -1.18 7.51
CA SER A 36 -7.35 -0.44 7.99
C SER A 36 -7.96 -1.10 9.23
N THR A 37 -8.44 -0.29 10.16
CA THR A 37 -9.33 -0.78 11.23
C THR A 37 -10.75 -1.02 10.67
N PRO A 38 -11.58 -1.86 11.32
CA PRO A 38 -12.95 -2.13 10.86
C PRO A 38 -13.84 -0.88 10.77
N ASP A 39 -13.54 0.16 11.56
CA ASP A 39 -14.27 1.44 11.59
C ASP A 39 -13.70 2.51 10.65
N SER A 40 -12.65 2.19 9.88
CA SER A 40 -12.11 3.11 8.88
C SER A 40 -13.10 3.31 7.73
N LYS A 41 -13.33 4.56 7.32
CA LYS A 41 -14.16 4.85 6.12
C LYS A 41 -13.46 4.48 4.81
N VAL A 42 -12.13 4.35 4.86
CA VAL A 42 -11.27 4.06 3.70
C VAL A 42 -10.45 2.83 4.02
N LYS A 43 -10.45 1.85 3.12
CA LYS A 43 -9.58 0.67 3.25
C LYS A 43 -8.14 1.03 2.89
N LEU A 44 -7.19 0.44 3.61
CA LEU A 44 -5.77 0.69 3.44
C LEU A 44 -5.05 -0.62 3.16
N PHE A 45 -4.31 -0.66 2.05
CA PHE A 45 -3.56 -1.85 1.64
C PHE A 45 -2.08 -1.54 1.44
N ILE A 46 -1.24 -2.53 1.73
CA ILE A 46 0.16 -2.56 1.35
C ILE A 46 0.29 -3.65 0.29
N ILE A 47 0.43 -3.25 -0.97
CA ILE A 47 0.54 -4.18 -2.09
C ILE A 47 2.01 -4.21 -2.54
N PRO A 48 2.70 -5.36 -2.43
CA PRO A 48 4.04 -5.51 -2.97
C PRO A 48 4.02 -5.32 -4.49
N THR A 49 4.93 -4.48 -4.99
CA THR A 49 5.18 -4.35 -6.41
C THR A 49 6.07 -5.50 -6.87
N ASN A 50 5.83 -5.99 -8.08
CA ASN A 50 6.72 -6.91 -8.77
C ASN A 50 7.13 -6.24 -10.09
N GLU A 51 8.24 -5.51 -10.02
CA GLU A 51 8.74 -4.70 -11.14
C GLU A 51 9.13 -5.61 -12.32
N GLU A 52 9.73 -6.76 -12.05
CA GLU A 52 10.16 -7.72 -13.08
C GLU A 52 8.97 -8.26 -13.88
N LEU A 53 7.85 -8.56 -13.21
CA LEU A 53 6.64 -9.04 -13.87
C LEU A 53 6.02 -7.96 -14.76
N GLU A 54 5.93 -6.71 -14.29
CA GLU A 54 5.38 -5.62 -15.09
C GLU A 54 6.26 -5.31 -16.32
N ILE A 55 7.59 -5.27 -16.15
CA ILE A 55 8.53 -5.12 -17.27
C ILE A 55 8.36 -6.27 -18.28
N ALA A 56 8.21 -7.51 -17.82
CA ALA A 56 8.01 -8.66 -18.70
C ALA A 56 6.70 -8.57 -19.51
N LYS A 57 5.61 -8.11 -18.88
CA LYS A 57 4.32 -7.87 -19.57
C LYS A 57 4.43 -6.76 -20.60
N GLU A 58 5.11 -5.66 -20.27
CA GLU A 58 5.35 -4.56 -21.21
C GLU A 58 6.17 -5.03 -22.42
N CYS A 59 7.27 -5.75 -22.20
CA CYS A 59 8.09 -6.33 -23.26
C CYS A 59 7.27 -7.26 -24.18
N LEU A 60 6.41 -8.11 -23.61
CA LEU A 60 5.56 -9.02 -24.38
C LEU A 60 4.56 -8.26 -25.25
N THR A 61 3.96 -7.20 -24.68
CA THR A 61 3.00 -6.33 -25.39
C THR A 61 3.66 -5.62 -26.57
N LEU A 62 4.88 -5.12 -26.40
CA LEU A 62 5.66 -4.49 -27.48
C LEU A 62 6.01 -5.46 -28.62
N LYS A 63 6.29 -6.74 -28.31
CA LYS A 63 6.60 -7.75 -29.33
C LYS A 63 5.37 -8.21 -30.14
N THR A 64 4.18 -8.03 -29.60
CA THR A 64 2.92 -8.49 -30.22
C THR A 64 2.19 -7.40 -31.02
N THR A 65 2.79 -6.21 -31.13
CA THR A 65 2.39 -5.14 -32.06
C THR A 65 3.18 -5.24 -33.36
#